data_AF-A0A945MJ28-F1
#
_entry.id   AF-A0A945MJ28-F1
#
_cell.length_a   1.000
_cell.length_b   1.000
_cell.length_c   1.000
_cell.angle_alpha   90.00
_cell.angle_beta   90.00
_cell.angle_gamma   90.00
#
_symmetry.space_group_name_H-M   'P 1'
#
loop_
_entity.id
_entity.type
_entity.pdbx_description
1 polymer ?
#
loop_
_entity_poly.entity_id
_entity_poly.type
_entity_poly.pdbx_seq_one_letter_code
_entity_poly.pdbx_strand_id
1 'polypeptide(L)' 'MNLREARVVIEDWRQYYNRERPHSRLSYLSPEEFIQTQKRTP' A
#
# COMPACT_ATOMS: atom_id res chain seq x y z
N MET A 1 7.53 -15.71 -18.17
CA MET A 1 7.76 -14.78 -17.04
C MET A 1 9.23 -14.79 -16.67
N ASN A 2 9.92 -13.68 -16.91
CA ASN A 2 11.34 -13.48 -16.58
C ASN A 2 11.51 -12.51 -15.38
N LEU A 3 12.74 -12.34 -14.88
CA LEU A 3 13.02 -11.51 -13.70
C LEU A 3 12.62 -10.03 -13.87
N ARG A 4 12.68 -9.47 -15.08
CA ARG A 4 12.27 -8.09 -15.33
C ARG A 4 10.75 -7.96 -15.22
N GLU A 5 10.03 -8.86 -15.85
CA GLU A 5 8.56 -8.92 -15.78
C GLU A 5 8.08 -9.11 -14.34
N ALA A 6 8.71 -10.03 -13.59
CA ALA A 6 8.37 -10.27 -12.19
C ALA A 6 8.53 -9.02 -11.32
N ARG A 7 9.60 -8.23 -11.53
CA ARG A 7 9.82 -6.98 -10.79
C ARG A 7 8.72 -5.96 -11.05
N VAL A 8 8.27 -5.83 -12.30
CA VAL A 8 7.20 -4.90 -12.67
C VAL A 8 5.89 -5.30 -11.99
N VAL A 9 5.52 -6.57 -12.07
CA VAL A 9 4.26 -7.07 -11.47
C VAL A 9 4.27 -6.91 -9.95
N ILE A 10 5.40 -7.22 -9.28
CA ILE A 10 5.52 -7.07 -7.83
C ILE A 10 5.43 -5.60 -7.43
N GLU A 11 6.08 -4.70 -8.17
CA GLU A 11 6.07 -3.28 -7.88
C GLU A 11 4.68 -2.66 -8.08
N ASP A 12 4.00 -3.03 -9.16
CA ASP A 12 2.61 -2.61 -9.42
C ASP A 12 1.68 -3.07 -8.29
N TRP A 13 1.79 -4.35 -7.90
CA TRP A 13 1.02 -4.89 -6.79
C TRP A 13 1.35 -4.20 -5.46
N ARG A 14 2.62 -3.89 -5.19
CA ARG A 14 3.05 -3.18 -3.98
C ARG A 14 2.45 -1.78 -3.91
N GLN A 15 2.45 -1.05 -5.01
CA GLN A 15 1.87 0.30 -5.07
C GLN A 15 0.36 0.26 -4.84
N TYR A 16 -0.33 -0.65 -5.53
CA TYR A 16 -1.76 -0.85 -5.33
C TYR A 16 -2.08 -1.27 -3.88
N TYR A 17 -1.31 -2.19 -3.29
CA TYR A 17 -1.52 -2.62 -1.91
C TYR A 17 -1.40 -1.45 -0.93
N ASN A 18 -0.36 -0.63 -1.09
CA ASN A 18 -0.13 0.48 -0.18
C ASN A 18 -1.16 1.61 -0.30
N ARG A 19 -1.76 1.79 -1.48
CA ARG A 19 -2.71 2.88 -1.78
C ARG A 19 -4.17 2.51 -1.59
N GLU A 20 -4.54 1.29 -1.99
CA GLU A 20 -5.93 0.95 -2.23
C GLU A 20 -6.47 -0.14 -1.29
N ARG A 21 -5.60 -0.90 -0.61
CA ARG A 21 -6.05 -2.04 0.20
C ARG A 21 -6.45 -1.60 1.62
N PRO A 22 -7.74 -1.64 1.98
CA PRO A 22 -8.15 -1.34 3.34
C PRO A 22 -7.76 -2.47 4.29
N HIS A 23 -7.30 -2.11 5.49
CA HIS A 23 -6.94 -3.07 6.54
C HIS A 23 -7.79 -2.86 7.78
N SER A 24 -8.50 -3.89 8.23
CA SER A 24 -9.33 -3.82 9.44
C SER A 24 -8.54 -3.41 10.69
N ARG A 25 -7.26 -3.80 10.79
CA ARG A 25 -6.34 -3.39 11.87
C ARG A 25 -5.93 -1.91 11.79
N LEU A 26 -6.03 -1.29 10.62
CA LEU A 26 -5.77 0.13 10.39
C LEU A 26 -7.07 0.93 10.32
N SER A 27 -8.13 0.48 11.01
CA SER A 27 -9.46 1.12 10.96
C SER A 27 -10.04 1.21 9.55
N TYR A 28 -9.76 0.19 8.72
CA TYR A 28 -10.14 0.12 7.30
C TYR A 28 -9.47 1.16 6.40
N LEU A 29 -8.37 1.78 6.85
CA LEU A 29 -7.52 2.61 6.01
C LEU A 29 -6.53 1.75 5.22
N SER A 30 -6.11 2.25 4.05
CA SER A 30 -4.91 1.76 3.39
C SER A 30 -3.65 2.10 4.19
N PRO A 31 -2.52 1.41 3.95
CA PRO A 31 -1.25 1.75 4.58
C PRO A 31 -0.86 3.21 4.39
N GLU A 32 -1.04 3.76 3.18
CA GLU A 32 -0.71 5.15 2.89
C GLU A 32 -1.64 6.11 3.65
N GLU A 33 -2.96 5.90 3.62
CA GLU A 33 -3.92 6.72 4.37
C GLU A 33 -3.63 6.69 5.88
N PHE A 34 -3.33 5.51 6.43
CA PHE A 34 -2.99 5.36 7.84
C PHE A 34 -1.78 6.23 8.22
N ILE A 35 -0.70 6.19 7.43
CA ILE A 35 0.48 7.04 7.67
C ILE A 35 0.11 8.53 7.59
N GLN A 36 -0.73 8.92 6.64
CA GLN A 36 -1.19 10.32 6.53
C GLN A 36 -2.02 10.75 7.75
N THR A 37 -2.87 9.87 8.29
CA THR A 37 -3.63 10.17 9.54
C THR A 37 -2.71 10.30 10.75
N GLN A 38 -1.68 9.46 10.87
CA GLN A 38 -0.69 9.57 11.95
C GLN A 38 0.10 10.87 11.89
N LYS A 39 0.57 11.27 10.70
CA LYS A 39 1.29 12.55 10.50
C LYS A 39 0.47 13.79 10.84
N ARG A 40 -0.86 13.68 10.78
CA ARG A 40 -1.80 14.75 11.08
C ARG A 40 -2.13 14.87 12.56
N THR A 41 -1.79 13.87 13.36
CA THR A 41 -1.94 13.93 14.82
C THR A 41 -0.71 14.63 15.39
N PRO A 42 -0.86 15.77 16.11
CA PRO A 42 0.27 16.49 16.71
C PRO A 42 0.98 15.69 17.80
#